data_AF-A0A3B1BEB9-F1
#
_entry.id   AF-A0A3B1BEB9-F1
#
_cell.length_a   1.000
_cell.length_b   1.000
_cell.length_c   1.000
_cell.angle_alpha   90.00
_cell.angle_beta   90.00
_cell.angle_gamma   90.00
#
_symmetry.space_group_name_H-M   'P 1'
#
loop_
_entity.id
_entity.type
_entity.pdbx_description
1 polymer ?
#
loop_
_entity_poly.entity_id
_entity_poly.type
_entity_poly.pdbx_seq_one_letter_code
_entity_poly.pdbx_strand_id
1 'polypeptide(L)'
;DGKPVDAFMGVRPESEVRAFFEKHAGPPAGIDMEKILADARELIAQSDFAAAMDLLTAFLQSDPQNPEALALLASVYLKNNDVEHAENLFASIDENDHNKPDVAAIKAELELISQANDLQDIQQLILAVEKDDTNFQAKFDLSLAYNAAGKREEAADVLLEIIVSSREWNEDGARKQLLKYFEAWGPTDEATNSGRRKLSTLLFS
;
A
#
# COMPACT_ATOMS: atom_id res chain seq x y z
N ASP A 1 -28.99 -6.47 14.75
CA ASP A 1 -29.10 -5.15 15.41
C ASP A 1 -27.71 -4.51 15.49
N GLY A 2 -27.15 -3.93 14.42
CA GLY A 2 -27.78 -3.00 13.50
C GLY A 2 -27.93 -1.61 14.11
N LYS A 3 -26.89 -1.08 14.78
CA LYS A 3 -26.81 0.34 15.11
C LYS A 3 -25.52 0.92 14.53
N PRO A 4 -25.59 1.99 13.75
CA PRO A 4 -24.39 2.64 13.23
C PRO A 4 -23.66 3.31 14.40
N VAL A 5 -22.35 3.07 14.50
CA VAL A 5 -21.46 3.88 15.32
C VAL A 5 -21.22 5.17 14.54
N ASP A 6 -22.23 6.02 14.54
CA ASP A 6 -22.13 7.40 14.06
C ASP A 6 -21.75 8.26 15.27
N ALA A 7 -20.48 8.18 15.65
CA ALA A 7 -19.92 9.00 16.72
C ALA A 7 -19.12 10.13 16.08
N PHE A 8 -19.88 11.09 15.54
CA PHE A 8 -19.55 12.51 15.42
C PHE A 8 -18.06 12.86 15.53
N MET A 9 -17.53 13.36 14.42
CA MET A 9 -16.59 14.48 14.40
C MET A 9 -17.12 15.62 15.28
N GLY A 10 -16.89 15.52 16.59
CA GLY A 10 -17.09 16.59 17.54
C GLY A 10 -15.78 17.35 17.65
N VAL A 11 -15.72 18.55 17.07
CA VAL A 11 -14.67 19.51 17.38
C VAL A 11 -14.66 19.66 18.91
N ARG A 12 -13.67 19.06 19.59
CA ARG A 12 -13.52 19.21 21.04
C ARG A 12 -13.38 20.72 21.31
N PRO A 13 -14.10 21.30 22.29
CA PRO A 13 -13.96 22.70 22.63
C PRO A 13 -12.49 23.05 22.86
N GLU A 14 -12.03 24.22 22.41
CA GLU A 14 -10.64 24.67 22.58
C GLU A 14 -10.15 24.54 24.04
N SER A 15 -11.06 24.71 25.00
CA SER A 15 -10.80 24.52 26.43
C SER A 15 -10.47 23.09 26.84
N GLU A 16 -11.09 22.07 26.23
CA GLU A 16 -10.81 20.66 26.51
C GLU A 16 -9.49 20.23 25.88
N VAL A 17 -9.22 20.72 24.67
CA VAL A 17 -7.94 20.54 23.98
C VAL A 17 -6.81 21.16 24.81
N ARG A 18 -6.98 22.41 25.26
CA ARG A 18 -6.03 23.09 26.14
C ARG A 18 -5.84 22.39 27.48
N ALA A 19 -6.89 21.89 28.11
CA ALA A 19 -6.79 21.13 29.37
C ALA A 19 -6.06 19.79 29.21
N PHE A 20 -6.26 19.11 28.08
CA PHE A 20 -5.52 17.90 27.74
C PHE A 20 -4.02 18.20 27.53
N PHE A 21 -3.70 19.30 26.83
CA PHE A 21 -2.33 19.77 26.68
C PHE A 21 -1.72 20.22 28.01
N GLU A 22 -2.44 20.91 28.89
CA GLU A 22 -1.91 21.28 30.21
C GLU A 22 -1.58 20.05 31.07
N LYS A 23 -2.35 18.96 30.91
CA LYS A 23 -2.13 17.70 31.63
C LYS A 23 -0.90 16.92 31.15
N HIS A 24 -0.54 17.01 29.86
CA HIS A 24 0.54 16.18 29.27
C HIS A 24 1.76 17.01 28.80
N ALA A 25 1.55 18.22 28.28
CA ALA A 25 2.58 19.10 27.73
C ALA A 25 3.01 20.25 28.68
N GLY A 26 2.19 20.62 29.69
CA GLY A 26 2.47 21.76 30.59
C GLY A 26 1.78 23.07 30.16
N PRO A 27 1.98 24.18 30.89
CA PRO A 27 1.19 25.42 30.70
C PRO A 27 1.35 26.06 29.31
N PRO A 28 0.34 26.82 28.82
CA PRO A 28 0.20 27.21 27.40
C PRO A 28 1.29 28.14 26.83
N ALA A 29 2.12 28.74 27.68
CA ALA A 29 3.23 29.59 27.28
C ALA A 29 4.52 28.77 27.20
N GLY A 30 4.67 28.01 26.12
CA GLY A 30 5.83 27.14 25.90
C GLY A 30 5.47 25.71 25.55
N ILE A 31 4.42 25.49 24.77
CA ILE A 31 4.13 24.18 24.20
C ILE A 31 5.32 23.80 23.30
N ASP A 32 6.16 22.92 23.84
CA ASP A 32 7.30 22.37 23.12
C ASP A 32 6.75 21.31 22.16
N MET A 33 6.60 21.69 20.90
CA MET A 33 6.03 20.84 19.85
C MET A 33 6.87 19.58 19.65
N GLU A 34 8.20 19.67 19.82
CA GLU A 34 9.09 18.51 19.78
C GLU A 34 8.84 17.58 20.97
N LYS A 35 8.57 18.14 22.15
CA LYS A 35 8.19 17.34 23.32
C LYS A 35 6.88 16.59 23.09
N ILE A 36 5.88 17.19 22.43
CA ILE A 36 4.62 16.49 22.12
C ILE A 36 4.88 15.31 21.18
N LEU A 37 5.68 15.49 20.14
CA LEU A 37 6.02 14.42 19.21
C LEU A 37 6.83 13.31 19.90
N ALA A 38 7.75 13.68 20.81
CA ALA A 38 8.47 12.72 21.65
C ALA A 38 7.54 11.93 22.58
N ASP A 39 6.61 12.61 23.27
CA ASP A 39 5.61 12.00 24.14
C ASP A 39 4.71 11.04 23.32
N ALA A 40 4.31 11.42 22.09
CA ALA A 40 3.56 10.56 21.19
C ALA A 40 4.34 9.30 20.77
N ARG A 41 5.63 9.43 20.43
CA ARG A 41 6.50 8.29 20.12
C ARG A 41 6.60 7.32 21.30
N GLU A 42 6.69 7.82 22.52
CA GLU A 42 6.72 7.00 23.72
C GLU A 42 5.39 6.26 23.94
N LEU A 43 4.25 6.93 23.77
CA LEU A 43 2.94 6.29 23.85
C LEU A 43 2.78 5.17 22.81
N ILE A 44 3.22 5.41 21.56
CA ILE A 44 3.25 4.38 20.51
C ILE A 44 4.12 3.19 20.93
N ALA A 45 5.32 3.45 21.45
CA ALA A 45 6.24 2.39 21.90
C ALA A 45 5.66 1.57 23.06
N GLN A 46 4.85 2.18 23.92
CA GLN A 46 4.13 1.54 25.01
C GLN A 46 2.81 0.87 24.56
N SER A 47 2.48 0.93 23.27
CA SER A 47 1.20 0.46 22.71
C SER A 47 -0.03 1.17 23.28
N ASP A 48 0.14 2.36 23.87
CA ASP A 48 -0.98 3.23 24.27
C ASP A 48 -1.44 4.06 23.06
N PHE A 49 -1.99 3.35 22.08
CA PHE A 49 -2.43 3.91 20.80
C PHE A 49 -3.56 4.93 20.97
N ALA A 50 -4.44 4.73 21.95
CA ALA A 50 -5.55 5.64 22.20
C ALA A 50 -5.03 7.01 22.68
N ALA A 51 -4.10 7.02 23.65
CA ALA A 51 -3.49 8.27 24.11
C ALA A 51 -2.64 8.93 23.00
N ALA A 52 -1.90 8.15 22.23
CA ALA A 52 -1.10 8.67 21.11
C ALA A 52 -1.99 9.34 20.05
N MET A 53 -3.12 8.71 19.66
CA MET A 53 -4.08 9.30 18.72
C MET A 53 -4.66 10.61 19.24
N ASP A 54 -5.10 10.64 20.50
CA ASP A 54 -5.67 11.85 21.09
C ASP A 54 -4.66 13.00 21.10
N LEU A 55 -3.40 12.71 21.45
CA LEU A 55 -2.32 13.69 21.47
C LEU A 55 -1.97 14.21 20.08
N LEU A 56 -1.80 13.31 19.10
CA LEU A 56 -1.45 13.68 17.72
C LEU A 56 -2.59 14.39 17.00
N THR A 57 -3.83 13.97 17.21
CA THR A 57 -5.01 14.66 16.65
C THR A 57 -5.12 16.07 17.19
N ALA A 58 -4.90 16.25 18.51
CA ALA A 58 -4.89 17.58 19.12
C ALA A 58 -3.74 18.43 18.56
N PHE A 59 -2.55 17.85 18.35
CA PHE A 59 -1.40 18.54 17.76
C PHE A 59 -1.72 19.05 16.34
N LEU A 60 -2.29 18.17 15.51
CA LEU A 60 -2.66 18.47 14.12
C LEU A 60 -3.77 19.52 14.00
N GLN A 61 -4.51 19.84 15.06
CA GLN A 61 -5.41 21.01 15.03
C GLN A 61 -4.66 22.33 14.96
N SER A 62 -3.44 22.37 15.52
CA SER A 62 -2.58 23.57 15.53
C SER A 62 -1.63 23.63 14.35
N ASP A 63 -1.10 22.47 13.91
CA ASP A 63 -0.23 22.35 12.74
C ASP A 63 -0.70 21.18 11.84
N PRO A 64 -1.74 21.37 11.02
CA PRO A 64 -2.37 20.29 10.26
C PRO A 64 -1.50 19.63 9.20
N GLN A 65 -0.41 20.29 8.80
CA GLN A 65 0.50 19.81 7.76
C GLN A 65 1.83 19.33 8.33
N ASN A 66 1.93 19.15 9.66
CA ASN A 66 3.15 18.66 10.26
C ASN A 66 3.43 17.22 9.81
N PRO A 67 4.51 16.98 9.04
CA PRO A 67 4.74 15.67 8.43
C PRO A 67 5.08 14.60 9.46
N GLU A 68 5.75 14.96 10.56
CA GLU A 68 6.07 14.01 11.63
C GLU A 68 4.83 13.59 12.40
N ALA A 69 3.95 14.54 12.74
CA ALA A 69 2.68 14.22 13.41
C ALA A 69 1.77 13.37 12.52
N LEU A 70 1.67 13.67 11.23
CA LEU A 70 0.92 12.87 10.26
C LEU A 70 1.49 11.45 10.15
N ALA A 71 2.81 11.30 10.08
CA ALA A 71 3.47 10.01 10.01
C ALA A 71 3.29 9.18 11.29
N LEU A 72 3.41 9.80 12.47
CA LEU A 72 3.16 9.12 13.74
C LEU A 72 1.69 8.70 13.87
N LEU A 73 0.76 9.53 13.44
CA LEU A 73 -0.67 9.18 13.47
C LEU A 73 -0.97 8.03 12.50
N ALA A 74 -0.40 8.06 11.29
CA ALA A 74 -0.47 6.96 10.34
C ALA A 74 0.11 5.66 10.93
N SER A 75 1.22 5.73 11.68
CA SER A 75 1.77 4.58 12.39
C SER A 75 0.78 4.01 13.41
N VAL A 76 0.07 4.86 14.16
CA VAL A 76 -0.94 4.39 15.11
C VAL A 76 -2.10 3.68 14.41
N TYR A 77 -2.61 4.24 13.31
CA TYR A 77 -3.63 3.56 12.49
C TYR A 77 -3.13 2.19 12.01
N LEU A 78 -1.88 2.14 11.55
CA LEU A 78 -1.28 0.89 11.08
C LEU A 78 -1.18 -0.17 12.19
N LYS A 79 -0.75 0.21 13.40
CA LYS A 79 -0.69 -0.72 14.55
C LYS A 79 -2.08 -1.18 15.02
N ASN A 80 -3.14 -0.41 14.72
CA ASN A 80 -4.53 -0.80 14.91
C ASN A 80 -5.12 -1.61 13.74
N ASN A 81 -4.30 -2.03 12.77
CA ASN A 81 -4.69 -2.74 11.54
C ASN A 81 -5.60 -1.92 10.61
N ASP A 82 -5.59 -0.60 10.73
CA ASP A 82 -6.32 0.30 9.85
C ASP A 82 -5.36 0.84 8.77
N VAL A 83 -5.03 -0.04 7.82
CA VAL A 83 -4.07 0.24 6.74
C VAL A 83 -4.57 1.37 5.84
N GLU A 84 -5.88 1.41 5.54
CA GLU A 84 -6.48 2.40 4.65
C GLU A 84 -6.31 3.83 5.21
N HIS A 85 -6.58 4.05 6.49
CA HIS A 85 -6.37 5.37 7.10
C HIS A 85 -4.89 5.74 7.18
N ALA A 86 -4.01 4.76 7.46
CA ALA A 86 -2.57 4.99 7.46
C ALA A 86 -2.06 5.43 6.07
N GLU A 87 -2.52 4.78 5.00
CA GLU A 87 -2.20 5.14 3.61
C GLU A 87 -2.71 6.53 3.25
N ASN A 88 -3.97 6.85 3.61
CA ASN A 88 -4.56 8.16 3.34
C ASN A 88 -3.82 9.30 4.03
N LEU A 89 -3.40 9.09 5.29
CA LEU A 89 -2.60 10.08 6.01
C LEU A 89 -1.22 10.23 5.40
N PHE A 90 -0.55 9.11 5.08
CA PHE A 90 0.76 9.15 4.42
C PHE A 90 0.69 9.89 3.07
N ALA A 91 -0.34 9.64 2.27
CA ALA A 91 -0.56 10.30 0.98
C ALA A 91 -0.83 11.83 1.10
N SER A 92 -1.13 12.32 2.30
CA SER A 92 -1.31 13.76 2.57
C SER A 92 0.01 14.49 2.87
N ILE A 93 1.09 13.76 3.10
CA ILE A 93 2.42 14.30 3.41
C ILE A 93 3.09 14.74 2.10
N ASP A 94 3.75 15.92 2.11
CA ASP A 94 4.49 16.42 0.96
C ASP A 94 5.69 15.51 0.64
N GLU A 95 5.91 15.21 -0.64
CA GLU A 95 6.99 14.31 -1.07
C GLU A 95 8.39 14.81 -0.63
N ASN A 96 8.57 16.12 -0.46
CA ASN A 96 9.84 16.70 0.02
C ASN A 96 10.16 16.32 1.46
N ASP A 97 9.14 15.91 2.23
CA ASP A 97 9.27 15.50 3.63
C ASP A 97 9.42 13.97 3.80
N HIS A 98 9.35 13.19 2.72
CA HIS A 98 9.48 11.72 2.76
C HIS A 98 10.82 11.21 3.30
N ASN A 99 11.84 12.06 3.40
CA ASN A 99 13.14 11.73 3.98
C ASN A 99 13.21 11.97 5.50
N LYS A 100 12.20 12.57 6.12
CA LYS A 100 12.14 12.76 7.57
C LYS A 100 12.02 11.39 8.27
N PRO A 101 12.65 11.18 9.44
CA PRO A 101 12.76 9.85 10.03
C PRO A 101 11.43 9.11 10.21
N ASP A 102 10.41 9.75 10.81
CA ASP A 102 9.12 9.10 11.04
C ASP A 102 8.35 8.84 9.74
N VAL A 103 8.45 9.77 8.78
CA VAL A 103 7.80 9.66 7.46
C VAL A 103 8.42 8.51 6.66
N ALA A 104 9.75 8.41 6.66
CA ALA A 104 10.47 7.32 6.00
C ALA A 104 10.15 5.96 6.65
N ALA A 105 9.99 5.92 7.98
CA ALA A 105 9.63 4.71 8.71
C ALA A 105 8.23 4.20 8.32
N ILE A 106 7.21 5.06 8.37
CA ILE A 106 5.84 4.64 8.00
C ILE A 106 5.74 4.27 6.52
N LYS A 107 6.45 5.00 5.64
CA LYS A 107 6.55 4.65 4.22
C LYS A 107 7.05 3.21 4.03
N ALA A 108 8.14 2.87 4.70
CA ALA A 108 8.72 1.53 4.62
C ALA A 108 7.77 0.46 5.17
N GLU A 109 7.07 0.73 6.29
CA GLU A 109 6.08 -0.21 6.84
C GLU A 109 4.91 -0.45 5.85
N LEU A 110 4.37 0.60 5.23
CA LEU A 110 3.30 0.49 4.23
C LEU A 110 3.76 -0.26 2.98
N GLU A 111 4.97 0.02 2.48
CA GLU A 111 5.55 -0.70 1.34
C GLU A 111 5.73 -2.20 1.63
N LEU A 112 6.13 -2.57 2.85
CA LEU A 112 6.26 -3.97 3.25
C LEU A 112 4.92 -4.70 3.30
N ILE A 113 3.87 -4.03 3.77
CA ILE A 113 2.51 -4.59 3.83
C ILE A 113 1.96 -4.79 2.42
N SER A 114 2.14 -3.79 1.54
CA SER A 114 1.76 -3.91 0.12
C SER A 114 2.47 -5.09 -0.55
N GLN A 115 3.78 -5.24 -0.36
CA GLN A 115 4.53 -6.39 -0.91
C GLN A 115 4.02 -7.74 -0.37
N ALA A 116 3.67 -7.82 0.90
CA ALA A 116 3.12 -9.04 1.48
C ALA A 116 1.76 -9.40 0.89
N ASN A 117 0.89 -8.41 0.68
CA ASN A 117 -0.41 -8.60 0.04
C ASN A 117 -0.26 -9.06 -1.42
N ASP A 118 0.63 -8.43 -2.19
CA ASP A 118 0.92 -8.83 -3.57
C ASP A 118 1.40 -10.29 -3.65
N LEU A 119 2.27 -10.72 -2.71
CA LEU A 119 2.73 -12.10 -2.63
C LEU A 119 1.60 -13.08 -2.30
N GLN A 120 0.70 -12.69 -1.39
CA GLN A 120 -0.45 -13.52 -1.03
C GLN A 120 -1.42 -13.68 -2.21
N ASP A 121 -1.68 -12.61 -2.96
CA ASP A 121 -2.54 -12.65 -4.15
C ASP A 121 -1.94 -13.53 -5.25
N ILE A 122 -0.63 -13.42 -5.50
CA ILE A 122 0.09 -14.32 -6.40
C ILE A 122 -0.07 -15.78 -5.97
N GLN A 123 0.09 -16.09 -4.68
CA GLN A 123 -0.05 -17.47 -4.18
C GLN A 123 -1.47 -18.01 -4.37
N GLN A 124 -2.51 -17.20 -4.15
CA GLN A 124 -3.89 -17.61 -4.39
C GLN A 124 -4.15 -17.91 -5.87
N LEU A 125 -3.61 -17.08 -6.77
CA LEU A 125 -3.71 -17.29 -8.21
C LEU A 125 -2.98 -18.56 -8.67
N ILE A 126 -1.79 -18.84 -8.11
CA ILE A 126 -1.07 -20.11 -8.37
C ILE A 126 -1.96 -21.30 -7.96
N LEU A 127 -2.51 -21.30 -6.74
CA LEU A 127 -3.38 -22.39 -6.27
C LEU A 127 -4.64 -22.55 -7.14
N ALA A 128 -5.19 -21.45 -7.65
CA ALA A 128 -6.33 -21.50 -8.56
C ALA A 128 -5.98 -22.16 -9.90
N VAL A 129 -4.79 -21.84 -10.45
CA VAL A 129 -4.27 -22.44 -11.68
C VAL A 129 -3.92 -23.92 -11.47
N GLU A 130 -3.28 -24.29 -10.37
CA GLU A 130 -2.95 -25.68 -10.06
C GLU A 130 -4.19 -26.56 -9.90
N LYS A 131 -5.29 -25.99 -9.40
CA LYS A 131 -6.56 -26.69 -9.23
C LYS A 131 -7.30 -26.91 -10.55
N ASP A 132 -7.17 -25.97 -11.49
CA ASP A 132 -7.79 -26.03 -12.82
C ASP A 132 -6.89 -25.34 -13.85
N ASP A 133 -6.12 -26.17 -14.56
CA ASP A 133 -5.18 -25.72 -15.60
C ASP A 133 -5.89 -25.08 -16.82
N THR A 134 -7.21 -25.29 -16.96
CA THR A 134 -8.04 -24.67 -18.01
C THR A 134 -8.66 -23.34 -17.59
N ASN A 135 -8.42 -22.90 -16.35
CA ASN A 135 -8.84 -21.59 -15.87
C ASN A 135 -7.93 -20.48 -16.43
N PHE A 136 -8.12 -20.18 -17.71
CA PHE A 136 -7.34 -19.18 -18.42
C PHE A 136 -7.49 -17.77 -17.85
N GLN A 137 -8.60 -17.47 -17.17
CA GLN A 137 -8.76 -16.21 -16.46
C GLN A 137 -7.79 -16.12 -15.28
N ALA A 138 -7.69 -17.16 -14.44
CA ALA A 138 -6.72 -17.20 -13.33
C ALA A 138 -5.28 -17.14 -13.84
N LYS A 139 -4.95 -17.79 -14.96
CA LYS A 139 -3.64 -17.65 -15.61
C LYS A 139 -3.38 -16.21 -16.06
N PHE A 140 -4.38 -15.57 -16.69
CA PHE A 140 -4.26 -14.18 -17.14
C PHE A 140 -4.02 -13.24 -15.95
N ASP A 141 -4.79 -13.40 -14.87
CA ASP A 141 -4.66 -12.60 -13.66
C ASP A 141 -3.30 -12.87 -12.96
N LEU A 142 -2.83 -14.12 -12.94
CA LEU A 142 -1.50 -14.49 -12.44
C LEU A 142 -0.39 -13.78 -13.23
N SER A 143 -0.51 -13.71 -14.55
CA SER A 143 0.41 -12.93 -15.38
C SER A 143 0.43 -11.45 -14.99
N LEU A 144 -0.76 -10.85 -14.76
CA LEU A 144 -0.84 -9.45 -14.33
C LEU A 144 -0.12 -9.24 -12.99
N ALA A 145 -0.35 -10.13 -12.03
CA ALA A 145 0.26 -10.07 -10.71
C ALA A 145 1.80 -10.27 -10.78
N TYR A 146 2.29 -11.22 -11.58
CA TYR A 146 3.72 -11.39 -11.81
C TYR A 146 4.37 -10.15 -12.43
N ASN A 147 3.72 -9.54 -13.43
CA ASN A 147 4.26 -8.32 -14.03
C ASN A 147 4.29 -7.16 -13.02
N ALA A 148 3.27 -7.02 -12.18
CA ALA A 148 3.25 -6.00 -11.11
C ALA A 148 4.39 -6.21 -10.10
N ALA A 149 4.68 -7.47 -9.75
CA ALA A 149 5.79 -7.84 -8.89
C ALA A 149 7.18 -7.83 -9.58
N GLY A 150 7.28 -7.34 -10.83
CA GLY A 150 8.54 -7.29 -11.59
C GLY A 150 9.03 -8.63 -12.15
N LYS A 151 8.25 -9.71 -11.99
CA LYS A 151 8.54 -11.06 -12.49
C LYS A 151 8.13 -11.20 -13.96
N ARG A 152 8.88 -10.50 -14.83
CA ARG A 152 8.52 -10.32 -16.25
C ARG A 152 8.55 -11.60 -17.06
N GLU A 153 9.52 -12.49 -16.81
CA GLU A 153 9.63 -13.75 -17.55
C GLU A 153 8.46 -14.68 -17.18
N GLU A 154 8.14 -14.80 -15.89
CA GLU A 154 7.00 -15.58 -15.40
C GLU A 154 5.67 -15.03 -15.93
N ALA A 155 5.50 -13.70 -15.97
CA ALA A 155 4.33 -13.07 -16.56
C ALA A 155 4.16 -13.43 -18.05
N ALA A 156 5.26 -13.34 -18.83
CA ALA A 156 5.23 -13.69 -20.25
C ALA A 156 4.91 -15.17 -20.48
N ASP A 157 5.52 -16.06 -19.68
CA ASP A 157 5.36 -17.51 -19.84
C ASP A 157 3.93 -17.97 -19.55
N VAL A 158 3.28 -17.43 -18.52
CA VAL A 158 1.88 -17.77 -18.23
C VAL A 158 0.93 -17.35 -19.36
N LEU A 159 1.16 -16.19 -20.01
CA LEU A 159 0.35 -15.80 -21.18
C LEU A 159 0.62 -16.70 -22.40
N LEU A 160 1.86 -17.14 -22.59
CA LEU A 160 2.21 -18.09 -23.65
C LEU A 160 1.50 -19.43 -23.46
N GLU A 161 1.35 -19.92 -22.23
CA GLU A 161 0.57 -21.14 -21.95
C GLU A 161 -0.89 -21.02 -22.38
N ILE A 162 -1.52 -19.86 -22.13
CA ILE A 162 -2.89 -19.59 -22.61
C ILE A 162 -2.92 -19.62 -24.13
N ILE A 163 -1.95 -18.99 -24.81
CA ILE A 163 -1.89 -18.95 -26.28
C ILE A 163 -1.72 -20.35 -26.88
N VAL A 164 -0.93 -21.23 -26.25
CA VAL A 164 -0.79 -22.64 -26.66
C VAL A 164 -2.11 -23.39 -26.51
N SER A 165 -2.79 -23.20 -25.39
CA SER A 165 -3.95 -24.02 -25.01
C SER A 165 -5.25 -23.54 -25.65
N SER A 166 -5.41 -22.22 -25.81
CA SER A 166 -6.62 -21.57 -26.33
C SER A 166 -6.28 -20.21 -26.93
N ARG A 167 -5.79 -20.22 -28.16
CA ARG A 167 -5.31 -19.04 -28.88
C ARG A 167 -6.30 -17.87 -28.94
N GLU A 168 -7.58 -18.18 -29.20
CA GLU A 168 -8.65 -17.19 -29.36
C GLU A 168 -9.34 -16.81 -28.04
N TRP A 169 -8.87 -17.34 -26.89
CA TRP A 169 -9.45 -17.05 -25.60
C TRP A 169 -9.54 -15.55 -25.37
N ASN A 170 -10.74 -15.08 -24.99
CA ASN A 170 -11.05 -13.69 -24.72
C ASN A 170 -10.62 -12.74 -25.86
N GLU A 171 -10.96 -13.09 -27.11
CA GLU A 171 -10.64 -12.31 -28.32
C GLU A 171 -9.13 -12.06 -28.48
N ASP A 172 -8.31 -13.12 -28.41
CA ASP A 172 -6.84 -13.04 -28.39
C ASP A 172 -6.28 -12.27 -27.17
N GLY A 173 -7.01 -12.27 -26.05
CA GLY A 173 -6.70 -11.45 -24.87
C GLY A 173 -5.26 -11.67 -24.36
N ALA A 174 -4.83 -12.93 -24.25
CA ALA A 174 -3.48 -13.26 -23.81
C ALA A 174 -2.39 -12.73 -24.75
N ARG A 175 -2.59 -12.86 -26.06
CA ARG A 175 -1.63 -12.35 -27.06
C ARG A 175 -1.56 -10.82 -27.04
N LYS A 176 -2.71 -10.14 -26.97
CA LYS A 176 -2.77 -8.68 -26.88
C LYS A 176 -2.04 -8.17 -25.64
N GLN A 177 -2.26 -8.80 -24.49
CA GLN A 177 -1.60 -8.43 -23.24
C GLN A 177 -0.08 -8.67 -23.30
N LEU A 178 0.37 -9.79 -23.88
CA LEU A 178 1.79 -10.09 -24.05
C LEU A 178 2.50 -9.07 -24.94
N LEU A 179 1.85 -8.63 -26.03
CA LEU A 179 2.39 -7.57 -26.88
C LEU A 179 2.48 -6.23 -26.14
N LYS A 180 1.50 -5.91 -25.30
CA LYS A 180 1.51 -4.71 -24.45
C LYS A 180 2.67 -4.73 -23.45
N TYR A 181 2.99 -5.89 -22.88
CA TYR A 181 4.19 -6.05 -22.05
C TYR A 181 5.47 -5.76 -22.82
N PHE A 182 5.64 -6.32 -24.01
CA PHE A 182 6.84 -6.08 -24.82
C PHE A 182 7.03 -4.61 -25.20
N GLU A 183 5.95 -3.88 -25.43
CA GLU A 183 5.98 -2.44 -25.66
C GLU A 183 6.42 -1.69 -24.41
N ALA A 184 5.82 -2.01 -23.25
CA ALA A 184 6.11 -1.35 -21.98
C ALA A 184 7.53 -1.62 -21.46
N TRP A 185 8.03 -2.86 -21.57
CA TRP A 185 9.38 -3.22 -21.13
C TRP A 185 10.46 -2.76 -22.11
N GLY A 186 10.10 -2.59 -23.38
CA GLY A 186 10.99 -2.15 -24.44
C GLY A 186 11.72 -3.30 -25.16
N PRO A 187 12.32 -3.00 -26.34
CA PRO A 187 12.88 -4.02 -27.22
C PRO A 187 14.21 -4.62 -26.75
N THR A 188 14.92 -3.96 -25.84
CA THR A 188 16.20 -4.46 -25.29
C THR A 188 16.03 -5.28 -24.03
N ASP A 189 14.81 -5.35 -23.48
CA ASP A 189 14.50 -6.15 -22.31
C ASP A 189 14.64 -7.66 -22.62
N GLU A 190 15.22 -8.41 -21.69
CA GLU A 190 15.50 -9.83 -21.86
C GLU A 190 14.21 -10.66 -21.94
N ALA A 191 13.20 -10.34 -21.12
CA ALA A 191 11.90 -11.01 -21.14
C ALA A 191 11.14 -10.69 -22.45
N THR A 192 11.24 -9.46 -22.97
CA THR A 192 10.73 -9.13 -24.31
C THR A 192 11.36 -10.01 -25.39
N ASN A 193 12.68 -10.12 -25.40
CA ASN A 193 13.38 -10.88 -26.43
C ASN A 193 13.09 -12.38 -26.34
N SER A 194 13.09 -12.94 -25.14
CA SER A 194 12.75 -14.34 -24.88
C SER A 194 11.30 -14.64 -25.28
N GLY A 195 10.35 -13.82 -24.82
CA GLY A 195 8.92 -13.98 -25.09
C GLY A 195 8.58 -13.87 -26.57
N ARG A 196 9.18 -12.91 -27.32
CA ARG A 196 9.00 -12.79 -28.78
C ARG A 196 9.46 -14.04 -29.51
N ARG A 197 10.59 -14.61 -29.12
CA ARG A 197 11.11 -15.86 -29.70
C ARG A 197 10.15 -17.03 -29.43
N LYS A 198 9.72 -17.21 -28.18
CA LYS A 198 8.75 -18.25 -27.80
C LYS A 198 7.43 -18.09 -28.58
N LEU A 199 6.87 -16.87 -28.62
CA LEU A 199 5.64 -16.57 -29.35
C LEU A 199 5.77 -16.86 -30.85
N SER A 200 6.89 -16.47 -31.48
CA SER A 200 7.14 -16.74 -32.90
C SER A 200 7.14 -18.25 -33.17
N THR A 201 7.83 -19.03 -32.34
CA THR A 201 7.82 -20.49 -32.46
C THR A 201 6.41 -21.05 -32.40
N LEU A 202 5.59 -20.61 -31.43
CA LEU A 202 4.22 -21.10 -31.28
C LEU A 202 3.27 -20.74 -32.44
N LEU A 203 3.50 -19.61 -33.12
CA LEU A 203 2.62 -19.14 -34.19
C LEU A 203 2.97 -19.73 -35.57
N PHE A 204 4.19 -20.23 -35.75
CA PHE A 204 4.72 -20.67 -37.03
C PHE A 204 5.25 -22.12 -37.03
N SER A 205 5.15 -22.84 -35.92
CA SER A 205 5.30 -24.31 -35.85
C SER A 205 4.01 -25.01 -36.25
#